data_AF-A0A1W9WH60-F1
#
_entry.id   AF-A0A1W9WH60-F1
#
_cell.length_a   1.000
_cell.length_b   1.000
_cell.length_c   1.000
_cell.angle_alpha   90.00
_cell.angle_beta   90.00
_cell.angle_gamma   90.00
#
_symmetry.space_group_name_H-M   'P 1'
#
loop_
_entity.id
_entity.type
_entity.pdbx_description
1 polymer ?
#
loop_
_entity_poly.entity_id
_entity_poly.type
_entity_poly.pdbx_seq_one_letter_code
_entity_poly.pdbx_strand_id
1 'polypeptide(L)'
;MTNLGEINIDVSSIDNLGVETTFIKMDIEGAELEALKGASETIRKYKPKLAIALYHNPQHLTEIPILIKSLCPEYEFFLRIHSFFSRELVLYAVVTNEENVK
;
A
#
# COMPACT_ATOMS: atom_id res chain seq x y z
N MET A 1 -31.21 -10.36 -3.33
CA MET A 1 -30.37 -10.52 -4.53
C MET A 1 -29.81 -9.15 -4.84
N THR A 2 -28.55 -8.88 -4.48
CA THR A 2 -27.90 -7.60 -4.76
C THR A 2 -27.40 -7.61 -6.20
N ASN A 3 -27.84 -6.64 -6.99
CA ASN A 3 -27.32 -6.38 -8.34
C ASN A 3 -25.79 -6.28 -8.24
N LEU A 4 -25.07 -7.24 -8.82
CA LEU A 4 -23.67 -7.08 -9.13
C LEU A 4 -23.58 -5.96 -10.17
N GLY A 5 -22.77 -4.92 -9.90
CA GLY A 5 -22.66 -3.77 -10.80
C GLY A 5 -22.22 -4.20 -12.20
N GLU A 6 -22.89 -3.69 -13.23
CA GLU A 6 -22.64 -4.05 -14.65
C GLU A 6 -21.52 -3.21 -15.29
N ILE A 7 -20.90 -2.30 -14.55
CA ILE A 7 -19.87 -1.40 -15.08
C ILE A 7 -18.53 -2.14 -15.10
N ASN A 8 -17.98 -2.32 -16.30
CA ASN A 8 -16.61 -2.76 -16.50
C ASN A 8 -15.72 -1.53 -16.67
N ILE A 9 -14.57 -1.54 -16.01
CA ILE A 9 -13.52 -0.52 -16.15
C ILE A 9 -12.19 -1.20 -16.45
N ASP A 10 -11.39 -0.58 -17.30
CA ASP A 10 -10.03 -1.04 -17.55
C ASP A 10 -9.15 -0.74 -16.33
N VAL A 11 -8.29 -1.70 -15.98
CA VAL A 11 -7.34 -1.58 -14.87
C VAL A 11 -5.93 -1.95 -15.34
N SER A 12 -4.92 -1.37 -14.70
CA SER A 12 -3.52 -1.68 -14.96
C SER A 12 -2.75 -1.78 -13.64
N SER A 13 -1.65 -2.53 -13.66
CA SER A 13 -0.69 -2.56 -12.56
C SER A 13 0.11 -1.26 -12.51
N ILE A 14 0.63 -0.93 -11.32
CA ILE A 14 1.56 0.20 -11.13
C ILE A 14 2.88 -0.09 -11.86
N ASP A 15 3.31 -1.35 -11.87
CA ASP A 15 4.54 -1.78 -12.55
C ASP A 15 4.53 -1.47 -14.06
N ASN A 16 3.36 -1.51 -14.71
CA ASN A 16 3.22 -1.14 -16.13
C ASN A 16 3.49 0.34 -16.42
N LEU A 17 3.45 1.22 -15.40
CA LEU A 17 3.74 2.64 -15.61
C LEU A 17 5.23 2.89 -15.92
N GLY A 18 6.12 2.02 -15.45
CA GLY A 18 7.56 2.11 -15.73
C GLY A 18 8.23 3.37 -15.19
N VAL A 19 7.60 4.07 -14.23
CA VAL A 19 8.10 5.32 -13.67
C VAL A 19 8.92 5.11 -12.40
N GLU A 20 10.00 5.88 -12.27
CA GLU A 20 10.72 5.96 -11.00
C GLU A 20 9.81 6.58 -9.93
N THR A 21 9.47 5.77 -8.94
CA THR A 21 8.45 6.11 -7.94
C THR A 21 9.12 6.31 -6.59
N THR A 22 8.92 7.48 -5.99
CA THR A 22 9.48 7.83 -4.66
C THR A 22 8.44 7.72 -3.53
N PHE A 23 7.15 7.74 -3.86
CA PHE A 23 6.05 7.68 -2.92
C PHE A 23 4.81 7.03 -3.53
N ILE A 24 4.12 6.19 -2.76
CA ILE A 24 2.83 5.59 -3.12
C ILE A 24 1.84 5.82 -1.98
N LYS A 25 0.71 6.48 -2.28
CA LYS A 25 -0.46 6.58 -1.40
C LYS A 25 -1.58 5.70 -1.95
N MET A 26 -2.17 4.85 -1.11
CA MET A 26 -3.32 4.02 -1.48
C MET A 26 -4.48 4.18 -0.51
N ASP A 27 -5.65 4.33 -1.09
CA ASP A 27 -6.96 4.49 -0.46
C ASP A 27 -7.96 4.25 -1.59
N ILE A 28 -8.19 2.95 -1.86
CA ILE A 28 -8.80 2.46 -3.09
C ILE A 28 -9.87 1.42 -2.77
N GLU A 29 -10.62 1.69 -1.71
CA GLU A 29 -11.86 0.98 -1.34
C GLU A 29 -11.69 -0.55 -1.26
N GLY A 30 -10.58 -1.03 -0.71
CA GLY A 30 -10.34 -2.46 -0.48
C GLY A 30 -9.44 -3.13 -1.52
N ALA A 31 -9.05 -2.44 -2.59
CA ALA A 31 -8.13 -2.98 -3.60
C ALA A 31 -6.64 -2.86 -3.20
N GLU A 32 -6.30 -2.41 -1.99
CA GLU A 32 -4.93 -2.10 -1.58
C GLU A 32 -3.98 -3.30 -1.73
N LEU A 33 -4.40 -4.50 -1.32
CA LEU A 33 -3.56 -5.69 -1.41
C LEU A 33 -3.25 -6.06 -2.87
N GLU A 34 -4.23 -6.03 -3.76
CA GLU A 34 -4.05 -6.35 -5.18
C GLU A 34 -3.24 -5.26 -5.91
N ALA A 35 -3.46 -3.99 -5.58
CA ALA A 35 -2.66 -2.89 -6.13
C ALA A 35 -1.20 -2.97 -5.68
N LEU A 36 -0.92 -3.36 -4.44
CA LEU A 36 0.44 -3.61 -3.94
C LEU A 36 1.11 -4.79 -4.66
N LYS A 37 0.37 -5.86 -4.96
CA LYS A 37 0.89 -6.95 -5.81
C LYS A 37 1.25 -6.44 -7.22
N GLY A 38 0.39 -5.59 -7.80
CA GLY A 38 0.65 -4.91 -9.07
C GLY A 38 1.72 -3.82 -9.01
N ALA A 39 2.31 -3.55 -7.84
CA ALA A 39 3.42 -2.61 -7.65
C ALA A 39 4.70 -3.33 -7.18
N SER A 40 4.75 -4.66 -7.27
CA SER A 40 5.79 -5.46 -6.64
C SER A 40 7.19 -5.14 -7.17
N GLU A 41 7.35 -4.96 -8.47
CA GLU A 41 8.64 -4.64 -9.09
C GLU A 41 9.04 -3.20 -8.77
N THR A 42 8.08 -2.27 -8.79
CA THR A 42 8.26 -0.87 -8.40
C THR A 42 8.74 -0.76 -6.95
N ILE A 43 8.12 -1.51 -6.03
CA ILE A 43 8.46 -1.53 -4.61
C ILE A 43 9.86 -2.11 -4.38
N ARG A 44 10.20 -3.22 -5.04
CA ARG A 44 11.53 -3.85 -4.96
C ARG A 44 12.63 -2.94 -5.49
N LYS A 45 12.39 -2.31 -6.63
CA LYS A 45 13.39 -1.52 -7.36
C LYS A 45 13.62 -0.15 -6.75
N TYR A 46 12.55 0.59 -6.47
CA TYR A 46 12.64 2.01 -6.10
C TYR A 46 12.46 2.28 -4.61
N LYS A 47 12.01 1.29 -3.83
CA LYS A 47 11.79 1.41 -2.38
C LYS A 47 11.01 2.69 -1.97
N PRO A 48 9.89 3.01 -2.64
CA PRO A 48 9.14 4.23 -2.36
C PRO A 48 8.63 4.26 -0.92
N LYS A 49 8.48 5.45 -0.35
CA LYS A 49 7.69 5.59 0.88
C LYS A 49 6.25 5.16 0.61
N LEU A 50 5.65 4.40 1.51
CA LEU A 50 4.27 3.92 1.36
C LEU A 50 3.36 4.56 2.41
N ALA A 51 2.14 4.94 2.02
CA ALA A 51 1.06 5.34 2.91
C ALA A 51 -0.24 4.63 2.49
N ILE A 52 -0.60 3.57 3.21
CA ILE A 52 -1.62 2.62 2.79
C ILE A 52 -2.79 2.63 3.77
N ALA A 53 -3.99 2.92 3.29
CA ALA A 53 -5.22 2.79 4.06
C ALA A 53 -5.46 1.31 4.44
N LEU A 54 -5.69 1.05 5.72
CA LEU A 54 -5.94 -0.30 6.23
C LEU A 54 -7.39 -0.53 6.69
N TYR A 55 -8.24 0.49 6.63
CA TYR A 55 -9.56 0.44 7.26
C TYR A 55 -10.67 -0.17 6.38
N HIS A 56 -10.42 -0.38 5.08
CA HIS A 56 -11.41 -0.98 4.18
C HIS A 56 -11.64 -2.47 4.42
N ASN A 57 -10.62 -3.17 4.90
CA ASN A 57 -10.65 -4.61 5.11
C ASN A 57 -9.84 -4.97 6.38
N PRO A 58 -10.44 -5.60 7.40
CA PRO A 58 -9.73 -6.00 8.61
C PRO A 58 -8.51 -6.89 8.37
N GLN A 59 -8.53 -7.74 7.34
CA GLN A 59 -7.40 -8.61 6.98
C GLN A 59 -6.18 -7.82 6.49
N HIS A 60 -6.37 -6.60 5.96
CA HIS A 60 -5.27 -5.75 5.51
C HIS A 60 -4.32 -5.35 6.64
N LEU A 61 -4.77 -5.37 7.90
CA LEU A 61 -3.91 -5.11 9.06
C LEU A 61 -2.76 -6.12 9.19
N THR A 62 -2.94 -7.35 8.70
CA THR A 62 -1.91 -8.39 8.73
C THR A 62 -1.31 -8.66 7.35
N GLU A 63 -2.14 -8.74 6.31
CA GLU A 63 -1.69 -9.15 4.98
C GLU A 63 -0.77 -8.12 4.32
N ILE A 64 -1.09 -6.83 4.46
CA ILE A 64 -0.32 -5.76 3.80
C ILE A 64 1.10 -5.64 4.38
N PRO A 65 1.31 -5.58 5.72
CA PRO A 65 2.66 -5.59 6.28
C PRO A 65 3.46 -6.82 5.87
N ILE A 66 2.85 -8.01 5.86
CA ILE A 66 3.51 -9.27 5.46
C ILE A 66 3.95 -9.19 4.00
N LEU A 67 3.06 -8.77 3.10
CA LEU A 67 3.38 -8.58 1.68
C LEU A 67 4.52 -7.58 1.51
N ILE A 68 4.41 -6.38 2.08
CA ILE A 68 5.44 -5.34 1.94
C ILE A 68 6.80 -5.84 2.44
N LYS A 69 6.86 -6.51 3.60
CA LYS A 69 8.11 -7.04 4.16
C LYS A 69 8.71 -8.16 3.29
N SER A 70 7.87 -8.97 2.63
CA SER A 70 8.32 -9.99 1.66
C SER A 70 8.86 -9.39 0.35
N LEU A 71 8.34 -8.22 -0.05
CA LEU A 71 8.81 -7.49 -1.22
C LEU A 71 10.13 -6.79 -0.94
N CYS A 72 10.25 -6.14 0.21
CA CYS A 72 11.47 -5.48 0.66
C CYS A 72 11.59 -5.57 2.20
N PRO A 73 12.51 -6.43 2.71
CA PRO A 73 12.69 -6.61 4.16
C PRO A 73 13.18 -5.37 4.92
N GLU A 74 13.66 -4.34 4.23
CA GLU A 74 14.21 -3.11 4.82
C GLU A 74 13.14 -2.10 5.25
N TYR A 75 11.87 -2.32 4.91
CA TYR A 75 10.80 -1.44 5.35
C TYR A 75 10.56 -1.54 6.86
N GLU A 76 10.53 -0.38 7.49
CA GLU A 76 10.01 -0.17 8.83
C GLU A 76 8.59 0.38 8.76
N PHE A 77 7.73 -0.08 9.69
CA PHE A 77 6.30 0.17 9.67
C PHE A 77 5.87 1.12 10.78
N PHE A 78 5.02 2.10 10.45
CA PHE A 78 4.44 3.04 11.40
C PHE A 78 2.93 3.11 11.19
N LEU A 79 2.16 2.96 12.26
CA LEU A 79 0.71 3.01 12.21
C LEU A 79 0.22 4.34 12.78
N ARG A 80 -0.71 5.01 12.10
CA ARG A 80 -1.38 6.23 12.61
C ARG A 80 -2.86 6.20 12.28
N ILE A 81 -3.64 6.83 13.15
CA ILE A 81 -5.06 7.09 12.95
C ILE A 81 -5.20 8.61 12.87
N HIS A 82 -5.79 9.11 11.78
CA HIS A 82 -5.87 10.56 11.53
C HIS A 82 -7.21 11.21 11.92
N SER A 83 -8.21 10.41 12.31
CA SER A 83 -9.47 10.90 12.88
C SER A 83 -9.94 10.05 14.07
N PHE A 84 -10.95 10.54 14.79
CA PHE A 84 -11.59 9.80 15.89
C PHE A 84 -12.38 8.56 15.42
N PHE A 85 -12.49 8.35 14.11
CA PHE A 85 -13.15 7.18 13.53
C PHE A 85 -12.10 6.23 12.95
N SER A 86 -12.39 4.92 13.01
CA SER A 86 -11.52 3.87 12.46
C SER A 86 -11.27 3.97 10.95
N ARG A 87 -11.98 4.87 10.25
CA ARG A 87 -11.91 5.10 8.80
C ARG A 87 -10.69 5.91 8.34
N GLU A 88 -9.70 6.13 9.20
CA GLU A 88 -8.45 6.81 8.81
C GLU A 88 -7.20 6.11 9.39
N LEU A 89 -7.26 4.78 9.53
CA LEU A 89 -6.10 3.97 9.89
C LEU A 89 -5.17 3.83 8.68
N VAL A 90 -3.97 4.41 8.78
CA VAL A 90 -2.94 4.42 7.73
C VAL A 90 -1.66 3.74 8.21
N LEU A 91 -1.19 2.77 7.43
CA LEU A 91 0.14 2.19 7.55
C LEU A 91 1.12 2.97 6.70
N TYR A 92 2.16 3.49 7.34
CA TYR A 92 3.34 4.01 6.67
C TYR A 92 4.42 2.95 6.62
N ALA A 93 5.08 2.79 5.47
CA ALA A 93 6.27 1.98 5.33
C ALA A 93 7.41 2.83 4.76
N VAL A 94 8.55 2.86 5.44
CA VAL A 94 9.72 3.64 5.04
C VAL A 94 10.97 2.78 5.15
N VAL A 95 11.82 2.76 4.12
CA VAL A 95 13.15 2.17 4.23
C VAL A 95 14.04 3.12 5.01
N THR A 96 14.55 2.65 6.15
CA THR A 96 15.54 3.37 6.94
C THR A 96 16.94 3.05 6.43
N ASN A 97 17.59 4.03 5.81
CA ASN A 97 19.04 4.03 5.67
C ASN A 97 19.63 4.55 6.99
N GLU A 98 20.77 4.01 7.43
CA GLU A 98 21.49 4.41 8.67
C GLU A 98 21.78 5.93 8.76
N GLU A 99 21.65 6.68 7.66
CA GLU A 99 21.89 8.12 7.60
C GLU A 99 20.73 9.00 8.11
N ASN A 100 19.53 8.44 8.33
CA ASN A 100 18.34 9.21 8.76
C ASN A 100 18.10 9.22 10.28
N VAL A 101 19.05 8.71 11.06
CA VAL A 101 19.08 8.91 12.51
C VAL A 101 20.01 10.09 12.81
N LYS A 102 19.49 11.32 12.70
CA LYS A 102 20.09 12.52 13.29
C LYS A 102 19.07 13.19 14.18
#